data_AF-A0A956G040-F1
#
_entry.id   AF-A0A956G040-F1
#
_cell.length_a   1.000
_cell.length_b   1.000
_cell.length_c   1.000
_cell.angle_alpha   90.00
_cell.angle_beta   90.00
_cell.angle_gamma   90.00
#
_symmetry.space_group_name_H-M   'P 1'
#
loop_
_entity.id
_entity.type
_entity.pdbx_description
1 polymer ?
#
loop_
_entity_poly.entity_id
_entity_poly.type
_entity_poly.pdbx_seq_one_letter_code
_entity_poly.pdbx_strand_id
1 'polypeptide(L)'
;MDEHAASPEALSRSARRSIEAVLDRVEDRLRDAPDGLHRLGDPASSGALAASGLPPAARILWERWDGLDLACSEAVILPLEEQGRATEEALEDGRIVAGDRVIGERGRDLLVFSADPFAEGGDVVLVEEDGSRAPHSSTVERLALALLGEIAVLYDDEGEFREELYGEDGELVPALERRLLRRHLDLDPDAPLARFRLAQSLRRAGQARAALAELGQLLRRAPDFAWAHHERGRVSLLLGDRSGAQRAFGKAAELAVSEAIGAPADPALEAYFLAWQALASDGDERRRCAAQALERIPELAAAQEASVRAAIEDGDGARAREQLELGLAVVPTHLGLLSLRGAVEEMSEETAIEVVEEAAPVKRADKPKAASGGAGDRPAAKGKRPGGQGQRQRGGGQRAGRGGGRRTTGSGSRK
;
A
#
# COMPACT_ATOMS: atom_id res chain seq x y z
N MET A 1 11.17 41.92 26.32
CA MET A 1 12.02 42.06 25.12
C MET A 1 12.92 40.84 25.08
N ASP A 2 12.34 39.66 25.27
CA ASP A 2 11.60 38.82 24.28
C ASP A 2 12.65 37.88 23.68
N GLU A 3 12.94 36.73 24.29
CA GLU A 3 12.09 35.53 24.41
C GLU A 3 11.54 35.12 23.04
N HIS A 4 12.37 34.46 22.22
CA HIS A 4 11.99 33.53 21.13
C HIS A 4 13.25 32.73 20.72
N ALA A 5 13.79 31.95 21.67
CA ALA A 5 14.59 30.78 21.31
C ALA A 5 13.60 29.61 21.25
N ALA A 6 13.17 29.25 20.05
CA ALA A 6 12.26 28.13 19.83
C ALA A 6 12.89 26.86 20.42
N SER A 7 12.27 26.28 21.45
CA SER A 7 12.57 24.92 21.91
C SER A 7 12.29 23.91 20.79
N PRO A 8 12.98 22.76 20.75
CA PRO A 8 12.74 21.74 19.72
C PRO A 8 11.27 21.30 19.79
N GLU A 9 10.63 21.25 18.63
CA GLU A 9 9.20 21.33 18.39
C GLU A 9 8.31 20.47 19.31
N ALA A 10 7.54 21.13 20.18
CA ALA A 10 6.50 20.48 20.97
C ALA A 10 5.33 20.07 20.06
N LEU A 11 4.95 18.79 20.09
CA LEU A 11 3.81 18.25 19.35
C LEU A 11 2.52 19.02 19.68
N SER A 12 1.77 19.43 18.66
CA SER A 12 0.52 20.17 18.89
C SER A 12 -0.49 19.32 19.68
N ARG A 13 -1.28 19.96 20.56
CA ARG A 13 -2.36 19.26 21.30
C ARG A 13 -3.36 18.55 20.38
N SER A 14 -3.57 19.06 19.17
CA SER A 14 -4.46 18.43 18.19
C SER A 14 -3.85 17.15 17.62
N ALA A 15 -2.56 17.20 17.26
CA ALA A 15 -1.85 16.03 16.75
C ALA A 15 -1.76 14.93 17.81
N ARG A 16 -1.41 15.28 19.06
CA ARG A 16 -1.38 14.32 20.17
C ARG A 16 -2.73 13.61 20.37
N ARG A 17 -3.83 14.37 20.43
CA ARG A 17 -5.19 13.79 20.55
C ARG A 17 -5.56 12.88 19.38
N SER A 18 -5.08 13.19 18.17
CA SER A 18 -5.32 12.33 17.02
C SER A 18 -4.59 10.98 17.14
N ILE A 19 -3.35 10.99 17.64
CA ILE A 19 -2.56 9.78 17.89
C ILE A 19 -3.18 8.97 19.03
N GLU A 20 -3.52 9.63 20.14
CA GLU A 20 -4.20 8.98 21.28
C GLU A 20 -5.50 8.29 20.84
N ALA A 21 -6.30 8.91 19.97
CA ALA A 21 -7.50 8.28 19.43
C ALA A 21 -7.22 7.04 18.56
N VAL A 22 -6.07 6.96 17.88
CA VAL A 22 -5.63 5.74 17.18
C VAL A 22 -5.22 4.68 18.20
N LEU A 23 -4.46 5.06 19.23
CA LEU A 23 -4.01 4.15 20.28
C LEU A 23 -5.16 3.59 21.13
N ASP A 24 -6.22 4.37 21.36
CA ASP A 24 -7.42 3.86 22.03
C ASP A 24 -8.09 2.75 21.20
N ARG A 25 -8.11 2.89 19.86
CA ARG A 25 -8.60 1.82 18.95
C ARG A 25 -7.69 0.61 18.89
N VAL A 26 -6.39 0.79 19.14
CA VAL A 26 -5.41 -0.29 19.31
C VAL A 26 -5.71 -1.03 20.60
N GLU A 27 -5.87 -0.32 21.72
CA GLU A 27 -6.19 -0.90 23.03
C GLU A 27 -7.52 -1.68 23.00
N ASP A 28 -8.55 -1.11 22.38
CA ASP A 28 -9.85 -1.81 22.24
C ASP A 28 -9.69 -3.12 21.46
N ARG A 29 -8.89 -3.14 20.38
CA ARG A 29 -8.63 -4.36 19.61
C ARG A 29 -7.79 -5.38 20.38
N LEU A 30 -6.80 -4.93 21.15
CA LEU A 30 -5.99 -5.81 21.98
C LEU A 30 -6.86 -6.46 23.07
N ARG A 31 -7.79 -5.70 23.66
CA ARG A 31 -8.74 -6.24 24.65
C ARG A 31 -9.67 -7.31 24.05
N ASP A 32 -10.05 -7.14 22.80
CA ASP A 32 -10.92 -8.09 22.08
C ASP A 32 -10.14 -9.24 21.43
N ALA A 33 -8.80 -9.21 21.43
CA ALA A 33 -7.98 -10.23 20.81
C ALA A 33 -7.86 -11.47 21.72
N PRO A 34 -7.87 -12.69 21.15
CA PRO A 34 -7.64 -13.93 21.88
C PRO A 34 -6.38 -13.90 22.75
N ASP A 35 -6.45 -14.57 23.90
CA ASP A 35 -5.33 -14.72 24.82
C ASP A 35 -4.13 -15.37 24.10
N GLY A 36 -2.93 -14.85 24.34
CA GLY A 36 -1.70 -15.38 23.76
C GLY A 36 -1.36 -14.87 22.36
N LEU A 37 -2.29 -14.19 21.66
CA LEU A 37 -1.99 -13.56 20.38
C LEU A 37 -1.23 -12.23 20.50
N HIS A 38 -1.04 -11.71 21.70
CA HIS A 38 -0.26 -10.50 21.90
C HIS A 38 0.42 -10.46 23.27
N ARG A 39 1.55 -9.74 23.35
CA ARG A 39 2.22 -9.39 24.60
C ARG A 39 2.59 -7.90 24.57
N LEU A 40 2.23 -7.20 25.64
CA LEU A 40 2.45 -5.76 25.79
C LEU A 40 3.61 -5.51 26.75
N GLY A 41 4.52 -4.61 26.39
CA GLY A 41 5.51 -4.06 27.30
C GLY A 41 4.88 -3.05 28.27
N ASP A 42 5.48 -2.90 29.44
CA ASP A 42 5.13 -1.82 30.38
C ASP A 42 5.39 -0.44 29.73
N PRO A 43 4.70 0.64 30.14
CA PRO A 43 4.99 1.99 29.66
C PRO A 43 6.45 2.40 29.82
N ALA A 44 7.04 2.98 28.78
CA ALA A 44 8.41 3.46 28.82
C ALA A 44 8.57 4.61 29.83
N SER A 45 9.66 4.60 30.60
CA SER A 45 9.94 5.70 31.52
C SER A 45 10.18 7.01 30.77
N SER A 46 9.85 8.15 31.39
CA SER A 46 10.11 9.47 30.79
C SER A 46 11.59 9.71 30.46
N GLY A 47 12.50 9.09 31.23
CA GLY A 47 13.94 9.12 30.96
C GLY A 47 14.32 8.33 29.70
N ALA A 48 13.80 7.11 29.54
CA ALA A 48 14.02 6.30 28.35
C ALA A 48 13.46 6.98 27.09
N LEU A 49 12.24 7.53 27.16
CA LEU A 49 11.64 8.28 26.07
C LEU A 49 12.46 9.52 25.67
N ALA A 50 13.01 10.25 26.65
CA ALA A 50 13.87 11.40 26.39
C ALA A 50 15.20 11.00 25.74
N ALA A 51 15.80 9.89 26.19
CA ALA A 51 17.05 9.35 25.66
C ALA A 51 16.89 8.66 24.30
N SER A 52 15.68 8.21 23.96
CA SER A 52 15.41 7.44 22.74
C SER A 52 15.75 8.18 21.45
N GLY A 53 15.68 9.52 21.42
CA GLY A 53 15.83 10.28 20.17
C GLY A 53 14.67 10.11 19.17
N LEU A 54 13.61 9.38 19.52
CA LEU A 54 12.45 9.18 18.64
C LEU A 54 11.72 10.51 18.33
N PRO A 55 11.03 10.62 17.19
CA PRO A 55 10.15 11.75 16.91
C PRO A 55 9.08 11.93 18.01
N PRO A 56 8.71 13.16 18.41
CA PRO A 56 7.74 13.40 19.49
C PRO A 56 6.38 12.73 19.28
N ALA A 57 5.92 12.59 18.03
CA ALA A 57 4.70 11.87 17.70
C ALA A 57 4.81 10.36 17.99
N ALA A 58 5.89 9.73 17.53
CA ALA A 58 6.13 8.30 17.70
C ALA A 58 6.27 7.90 19.17
N ARG A 59 6.87 8.75 20.02
CA ARG A 59 7.04 8.51 21.46
C ARG A 59 5.74 8.17 22.20
N ILE A 60 4.59 8.62 21.71
CA ILE A 60 3.29 8.38 22.38
C ILE A 60 2.95 6.89 22.37
N LEU A 61 3.37 6.13 21.36
CA LEU A 61 3.19 4.68 21.34
C LEU A 61 3.96 4.02 22.51
N TRP A 62 5.26 4.31 22.63
CA TRP A 62 6.11 3.77 23.69
C TRP A 62 5.78 4.32 25.09
N GLU A 63 5.21 5.53 25.17
CA GLU A 63 4.63 6.06 26.42
C GLU A 63 3.48 5.18 26.93
N ARG A 64 2.80 4.44 26.04
CA ARG A 64 1.71 3.54 26.39
C ARG A 64 2.14 2.09 26.52
N TRP A 65 2.98 1.61 25.60
CA TRP A 65 3.49 0.24 25.57
C TRP A 65 4.95 0.23 25.06
N ASP A 66 5.92 -0.07 25.92
CA ASP A 66 7.32 -0.21 25.54
C ASP A 66 7.60 -1.59 24.95
N GLY A 67 7.09 -1.79 23.73
CA GLY A 67 7.12 -3.06 23.03
C GLY A 67 5.73 -3.65 22.81
N LEU A 68 5.52 -4.20 21.62
CA LEU A 68 4.26 -4.81 21.20
C LEU A 68 4.57 -6.05 20.36
N ASP A 69 4.36 -7.24 20.93
CA ASP A 69 4.46 -8.52 20.22
C ASP A 69 3.05 -8.94 19.80
N LEU A 70 2.85 -9.18 18.50
CA LEU A 70 1.58 -9.51 17.89
C LEU A 70 1.65 -10.81 17.09
N ALA A 71 0.56 -11.57 17.12
CA ALA A 71 0.36 -12.81 16.38
C ALA A 71 1.50 -13.83 16.55
N CYS A 72 1.81 -14.18 17.81
CA CYS A 72 2.84 -15.17 18.13
C CYS A 72 4.23 -14.80 17.56
N SER A 73 4.63 -13.54 17.74
CA SER A 73 5.89 -12.98 17.26
C SER A 73 6.02 -12.83 15.74
N GLU A 74 4.90 -12.92 15.01
CA GLU A 74 4.87 -12.62 13.57
C GLU A 74 5.11 -11.13 13.28
N ALA A 75 4.67 -10.24 14.17
CA ALA A 75 4.99 -8.83 14.10
C ALA A 75 5.33 -8.26 15.47
N VAL A 76 6.51 -7.68 15.60
CA VAL A 76 7.04 -7.13 16.85
C VAL A 76 7.39 -5.67 16.66
N ILE A 77 6.86 -4.79 17.50
CA ILE A 77 7.41 -3.46 17.71
C ILE A 77 8.33 -3.57 18.92
N LEU A 78 9.62 -3.28 18.74
CA LEU A 78 10.64 -3.54 19.73
C LEU A 78 10.55 -2.55 20.91
N PRO A 79 10.85 -3.01 22.14
CA PRO A 79 11.14 -2.12 23.26
C PRO A 79 12.29 -1.15 22.95
N LEU A 80 12.28 0.03 23.55
CA LEU A 80 13.27 1.09 23.30
C LEU A 80 14.72 0.63 23.55
N GLU A 81 14.92 -0.27 24.51
CA GLU A 81 16.24 -0.78 24.87
C GLU A 81 16.83 -1.73 23.83
N GLU A 82 15.98 -2.42 23.06
CA GLU A 82 16.41 -3.39 22.03
C GLU A 82 16.69 -2.71 20.68
N GLN A 83 16.01 -1.61 20.39
CA GLN A 83 16.13 -0.88 19.12
C GLN A 83 17.55 -0.46 18.79
N GLY A 84 18.35 -0.07 19.79
CA GLY A 84 19.75 0.33 19.58
C GLY A 84 20.58 -0.83 19.05
N ARG A 85 20.52 -1.99 19.74
CA ARG A 85 21.24 -3.20 19.32
C ARG A 85 20.77 -3.70 17.95
N ALA A 86 19.46 -3.73 17.72
CA ALA A 86 18.90 -4.16 16.43
C ALA A 86 19.32 -3.23 15.28
N THR A 87 19.42 -1.93 15.54
CA THR A 87 19.92 -0.95 14.55
C THR A 87 21.40 -1.15 14.26
N GLU A 88 22.23 -1.37 15.28
CA GLU A 88 23.66 -1.65 15.11
C GLU A 88 23.89 -2.94 14.31
N GLU A 89 23.19 -4.02 14.66
CA GLU A 89 23.26 -5.32 13.97
C GLU A 89 22.85 -5.19 12.50
N ALA A 90 21.72 -4.54 12.21
CA ALA A 90 21.25 -4.33 10.84
C ALA A 90 22.17 -3.41 10.00
N LEU A 91 22.87 -2.46 10.63
CA LEU A 91 23.87 -1.62 9.96
C LEU A 91 25.14 -2.42 9.64
N GLU A 92 25.60 -3.25 10.57
CA GLU A 92 26.77 -4.13 10.37
C GLU A 92 26.53 -5.14 9.24
N ASP A 93 25.31 -5.68 9.17
CA ASP A 93 24.87 -6.58 8.10
C ASP A 93 24.62 -5.86 6.76
N GLY A 94 24.64 -4.53 6.74
CA GLY A 94 24.35 -3.72 5.54
C GLY A 94 22.89 -3.79 5.09
N ARG A 95 21.96 -4.25 5.94
CA ARG A 95 20.52 -4.30 5.63
C ARG A 95 19.89 -2.91 5.60
N ILE A 96 20.36 -2.00 6.46
CA ILE A 96 19.84 -0.63 6.57
C ILE A 96 20.94 0.41 6.36
N VAL A 97 20.56 1.68 6.19
CA VAL A 97 21.51 2.78 5.96
C VAL A 97 21.76 3.65 7.18
N ALA A 98 22.87 4.39 7.16
CA ALA A 98 23.20 5.32 8.23
C ALA A 98 22.08 6.33 8.46
N GLY A 99 21.63 6.44 9.71
CA GLY A 99 20.52 7.31 10.14
C GLY A 99 19.18 6.58 10.26
N ASP A 100 19.05 5.38 9.70
CA ASP A 100 17.90 4.52 9.96
C ASP A 100 17.89 4.05 11.41
N ARG A 101 16.68 3.72 11.87
CA ARG A 101 16.46 3.09 13.17
C ARG A 101 15.50 1.92 13.03
N VAL A 102 15.93 0.74 13.45
CA VAL A 102 15.05 -0.43 13.58
C VAL A 102 14.10 -0.19 14.76
N ILE A 103 12.81 -0.31 14.49
CA ILE A 103 11.74 -0.15 15.49
C ILE A 103 10.95 -1.42 15.72
N GLY A 104 11.16 -2.44 14.89
CA GLY A 104 10.33 -3.63 14.87
C GLY A 104 10.77 -4.62 13.82
N GLU A 105 10.09 -5.75 13.81
CA GLU A 105 10.28 -6.87 12.90
C GLU A 105 8.92 -7.38 12.45
N ARG A 106 8.84 -7.91 11.24
CA ARG A 106 7.70 -8.65 10.73
C ARG A 106 8.20 -9.89 10.00
N GLY A 107 8.01 -11.07 10.58
CA GLY A 107 8.68 -12.28 10.12
C GLY A 107 10.20 -12.10 10.14
N ARG A 108 10.83 -12.04 8.95
CA ARG A 108 12.28 -11.81 8.81
C ARG A 108 12.63 -10.40 8.34
N ASP A 109 11.62 -9.59 8.05
CA ASP A 109 11.78 -8.23 7.55
C ASP A 109 11.86 -7.24 8.72
N LEU A 110 12.60 -6.16 8.53
CA LEU A 110 12.74 -5.11 9.52
C LEU A 110 11.72 -4.00 9.28
N LEU A 111 11.16 -3.48 10.37
CA LEU A 111 10.38 -2.24 10.39
C LEU A 111 11.30 -1.11 10.84
N VAL A 112 11.46 -0.10 10.00
CA VAL A 112 12.49 0.93 10.14
C VAL A 112 11.87 2.33 10.10
N PHE A 113 12.27 3.19 11.02
CA PHE A 113 12.17 4.64 10.84
C PHE A 113 13.34 5.10 9.98
N SER A 114 13.01 5.57 8.78
CA SER A 114 14.01 6.01 7.81
C SER A 114 14.71 7.30 8.23
N ALA A 115 15.98 7.43 7.84
CA ALA A 115 16.72 8.69 7.89
C ALA A 115 16.03 9.82 7.10
N ASP A 116 15.35 9.50 6.00
CA ASP A 116 14.56 10.44 5.19
C ASP A 116 13.16 9.87 4.86
N PRO A 117 12.20 10.01 5.79
CA PRO A 117 10.82 9.56 5.59
C PRO A 117 10.10 10.23 4.41
N PHE A 118 10.54 11.43 4.01
CA PHE A 118 9.93 12.15 2.90
C PHE A 118 10.36 11.56 1.55
N ALA A 119 11.64 11.21 1.41
CA ALA A 119 12.13 10.52 0.23
C ALA A 119 11.53 9.12 0.07
N GLU A 120 11.41 8.37 1.17
CA GLU A 120 10.77 7.05 1.18
C GLU A 120 9.26 7.13 0.93
N GLY A 121 8.61 8.20 1.39
CA GLY A 121 7.16 8.38 1.30
C GLY A 121 6.38 7.68 2.40
N GLY A 122 7.00 7.33 3.51
CA GLY A 122 6.36 6.72 4.67
C GLY A 122 7.18 6.93 5.93
N ASP A 123 6.52 6.99 7.09
CA ASP A 123 7.23 7.10 8.36
C ASP A 123 7.82 5.75 8.77
N VAL A 124 7.17 4.65 8.37
CA VAL A 124 7.69 3.28 8.54
C VAL A 124 8.04 2.70 7.17
N VAL A 125 9.27 2.20 7.06
CA VAL A 125 9.80 1.47 5.91
C VAL A 125 9.94 0.00 6.28
N LEU A 126 9.54 -0.89 5.37
CA LEU A 126 9.84 -2.31 5.46
C LEU A 126 11.16 -2.55 4.72
N VAL A 127 12.08 -3.26 5.37
CA VAL A 127 13.37 -3.62 4.80
C VAL A 127 13.52 -5.14 4.81
N GLU A 128 13.62 -5.72 3.62
CA GLU A 128 13.71 -7.17 3.41
C GLU A 128 15.11 -7.70 3.76
N GLU A 129 15.33 -9.02 3.69
CA GLU A 129 16.62 -9.64 4.00
C GLU A 129 17.74 -9.19 3.05
N ASP A 130 17.41 -8.93 1.78
CA ASP A 130 18.36 -8.48 0.77
C ASP A 130 18.64 -6.96 0.82
N GLY A 131 18.02 -6.25 1.78
CA GLY A 131 18.12 -4.80 1.91
C GLY A 131 17.14 -4.01 1.03
N SER A 132 16.28 -4.69 0.25
CA SER A 132 15.21 -4.05 -0.50
C SER A 132 14.26 -3.30 0.42
N ARG A 133 13.84 -2.10 0.00
CA ARG A 133 13.09 -1.16 0.83
C ARG A 133 11.74 -0.85 0.21
N ALA A 134 10.70 -0.81 1.04
CA ALA A 134 9.37 -0.39 0.63
C ALA A 134 8.70 0.50 1.70
N PRO A 135 8.12 1.65 1.33
CA PRO A 135 7.39 2.48 2.29
C PRO A 135 6.13 1.74 2.76
N HIS A 136 6.10 1.36 4.03
CA HIS A 136 5.09 0.44 4.56
C HIS A 136 3.82 1.17 4.99
N SER A 137 3.93 2.01 6.01
CA SER A 137 2.79 2.63 6.70
C SER A 137 3.02 4.13 6.93
N SER A 138 1.93 4.86 7.08
CA SER A 138 1.99 6.31 7.23
C SER A 138 2.56 6.73 8.58
N THR A 139 2.26 6.00 9.65
CA THR A 139 2.81 6.18 11.01
C THR A 139 2.86 4.85 11.77
N VAL A 140 3.65 4.77 12.84
CA VAL A 140 3.82 3.53 13.62
C VAL A 140 2.57 3.11 14.38
N GLU A 141 1.79 4.06 14.91
CA GLU A 141 0.54 3.73 15.60
C GLU A 141 -0.54 3.22 14.62
N ARG A 142 -0.52 3.70 13.38
CA ARG A 142 -1.40 3.21 12.32
C ARG A 142 -0.95 1.84 11.79
N LEU A 143 0.36 1.60 11.71
CA LEU A 143 0.90 0.27 11.48
C LEU A 143 0.36 -0.72 12.52
N ALA A 144 0.53 -0.42 13.81
CA ALA A 144 0.05 -1.28 14.90
C ALA A 144 -1.46 -1.56 14.78
N LEU A 145 -2.24 -0.51 14.54
CA LEU A 145 -3.69 -0.65 14.35
C LEU A 145 -4.04 -1.52 13.14
N ALA A 146 -3.35 -1.34 12.02
CA ALA A 146 -3.59 -2.06 10.78
C ALA A 146 -3.20 -3.54 10.90
N LEU A 147 -2.06 -3.84 11.53
CA LEU A 147 -1.63 -5.21 11.85
C LEU A 147 -2.66 -5.94 12.71
N LEU A 148 -3.17 -5.32 13.77
CA LEU A 148 -4.27 -5.89 14.57
C LEU A 148 -5.55 -6.10 13.74
N GLY A 149 -5.79 -5.22 12.77
CA GLY A 149 -6.85 -5.41 11.77
C GLY A 149 -6.62 -6.62 10.87
N GLU A 150 -5.38 -6.93 10.49
CA GLU A 150 -5.06 -8.13 9.71
C GLU A 150 -5.21 -9.39 10.58
N ILE A 151 -4.62 -9.39 11.77
CA ILE A 151 -4.66 -10.50 12.74
C ILE A 151 -6.09 -10.90 13.06
N ALA A 152 -6.98 -9.95 13.32
CA ALA A 152 -8.40 -10.24 13.58
C ALA A 152 -9.18 -10.84 12.39
N VAL A 153 -8.58 -10.95 11.20
CA VAL A 153 -9.13 -11.76 10.09
C VAL A 153 -8.47 -13.13 10.04
N LEU A 154 -7.14 -13.15 10.18
CA LEU A 154 -6.31 -14.34 10.01
C LEU A 154 -6.47 -15.35 11.16
N TYR A 155 -6.80 -14.86 12.35
CA TYR A 155 -7.07 -15.68 13.52
C TYR A 155 -8.55 -15.66 13.86
N ASP A 156 -9.04 -16.73 14.44
CA ASP A 156 -10.38 -16.81 15.00
C ASP A 156 -10.47 -16.31 16.44
N ASP A 157 -11.65 -16.44 17.03
CA ASP A 157 -11.93 -15.96 18.39
C ASP A 157 -11.25 -16.84 19.47
N GLU A 158 -10.75 -18.02 19.09
CA GLU A 158 -9.98 -18.93 19.95
C GLU A 158 -8.46 -18.70 19.82
N GLY A 159 -8.05 -17.88 18.85
CA GLY A 159 -6.65 -17.58 18.56
C GLY A 159 -6.00 -18.60 17.63
N GLU A 160 -6.79 -19.47 16.99
CA GLU A 160 -6.30 -20.40 15.99
C GLU A 160 -6.15 -19.71 14.63
N PHE A 161 -5.09 -20.06 13.91
CA PHE A 161 -4.83 -19.57 12.58
C PHE A 161 -5.77 -20.22 11.57
N ARG A 162 -6.44 -19.41 10.75
CA ARG A 162 -7.40 -19.88 9.76
C ARG A 162 -6.71 -20.31 8.47
N GLU A 163 -6.23 -21.55 8.44
CA GLU A 163 -5.57 -22.14 7.26
C GLU A 163 -6.46 -22.15 6.01
N GLU A 164 -7.79 -22.20 6.17
CA GLU A 164 -8.75 -22.21 5.06
C GLU A 164 -8.78 -20.91 4.22
N LEU A 165 -8.08 -19.89 4.69
CA LEU A 165 -7.90 -18.60 4.02
C LEU A 165 -6.79 -18.64 2.95
N TYR A 166 -6.00 -19.71 2.94
CA TYR A 166 -4.85 -19.92 2.07
C TYR A 166 -5.16 -21.00 1.03
N GLY A 167 -4.57 -20.84 -0.15
CA GLY A 167 -4.60 -21.85 -1.20
C GLY A 167 -3.68 -23.04 -0.90
N GLU A 168 -3.69 -24.03 -1.78
CA GLU A 168 -2.77 -25.18 -1.69
C GLU A 168 -1.29 -24.77 -1.84
N ASP A 169 -1.04 -23.62 -2.46
CA ASP A 169 0.26 -22.96 -2.60
C ASP A 169 0.73 -22.24 -1.33
N GLY A 170 -0.11 -22.19 -0.30
CA GLY A 170 0.18 -21.46 0.94
C GLY A 170 0.04 -19.94 0.81
N GLU A 171 -0.52 -19.45 -0.29
CA GLU A 171 -0.77 -18.02 -0.52
C GLU A 171 -2.22 -17.65 -0.18
N LEU A 172 -2.43 -16.41 0.27
CA LEU A 172 -3.79 -15.93 0.52
C LEU A 172 -4.59 -15.92 -0.78
N VAL A 173 -5.82 -16.44 -0.72
CA VAL A 173 -6.73 -16.37 -1.87
C VAL A 173 -6.87 -14.90 -2.31
N PRO A 174 -6.72 -14.55 -3.61
CA PRO A 174 -6.63 -13.15 -4.04
C PRO A 174 -7.81 -12.26 -3.62
N ALA A 175 -9.00 -12.84 -3.50
CA ALA A 175 -10.18 -12.11 -3.02
C ALA A 175 -10.04 -11.67 -1.55
N LEU A 176 -9.47 -12.54 -0.71
CA LEU A 176 -9.20 -12.27 0.68
C LEU A 176 -8.01 -11.33 0.84
N GLU A 177 -6.93 -11.52 0.08
CA GLU A 177 -5.80 -10.58 0.01
C GLU A 177 -6.31 -9.14 -0.20
N ARG A 178 -7.15 -8.91 -1.23
CA ARG A 178 -7.75 -7.58 -1.46
C ARG A 178 -8.63 -7.08 -0.32
N ARG A 179 -9.33 -7.98 0.38
CA ARG A 179 -10.15 -7.61 1.54
C ARG A 179 -9.29 -7.16 2.71
N LEU A 180 -8.19 -7.87 2.99
CA LEU A 180 -7.21 -7.52 4.00
C LEU A 180 -6.56 -6.17 3.69
N LEU A 181 -6.10 -5.98 2.45
CA LEU A 181 -5.48 -4.73 2.02
C LEU A 181 -6.43 -3.54 2.12
N ARG A 182 -7.72 -3.71 1.78
CA ARG A 182 -8.73 -2.66 1.98
C ARG A 182 -8.97 -2.38 3.46
N ARG A 183 -9.03 -3.42 4.31
CA ARG A 183 -9.15 -3.25 5.76
C ARG A 183 -7.93 -2.51 6.33
N HIS A 184 -6.73 -2.82 5.85
CA HIS A 184 -5.52 -2.08 6.19
C HIS A 184 -5.70 -0.61 5.84
N LEU A 185 -6.15 -0.29 4.61
CA LEU A 185 -6.37 1.09 4.16
C LEU A 185 -7.53 1.80 4.89
N ASP A 186 -8.50 1.08 5.44
CA ASP A 186 -9.52 1.69 6.32
C ASP A 186 -8.93 2.15 7.67
N LEU A 187 -7.82 1.55 8.10
CA LEU A 187 -7.13 1.83 9.37
C LEU A 187 -5.93 2.78 9.16
N ASP A 188 -5.21 2.62 8.06
CA ASP A 188 -4.15 3.47 7.56
C ASP A 188 -4.42 3.88 6.09
N PRO A 189 -5.20 4.94 5.86
CA PRO A 189 -5.56 5.38 4.51
C PRO A 189 -4.36 5.81 3.67
N ASP A 190 -3.24 6.15 4.27
CA ASP A 190 -2.07 6.67 3.57
C ASP A 190 -0.93 5.64 3.53
N ALA A 191 -1.19 4.36 3.88
CA ALA A 191 -0.23 3.26 3.81
C ALA A 191 0.23 2.97 2.36
N PRO A 192 1.49 3.26 1.99
CA PRO A 192 1.92 3.12 0.61
C PRO A 192 2.01 1.65 0.17
N LEU A 193 2.58 0.76 0.98
CA LEU A 193 2.73 -0.66 0.64
C LEU A 193 1.37 -1.36 0.48
N ALA A 194 0.40 -1.05 1.34
CA ALA A 194 -0.94 -1.62 1.21
C ALA A 194 -1.62 -1.19 -0.11
N ARG A 195 -1.44 0.07 -0.53
CA ARG A 195 -1.92 0.55 -1.85
C ARG A 195 -1.19 -0.12 -3.00
N PHE A 196 0.12 -0.33 -2.88
CA PHE A 196 0.94 -1.00 -3.88
C PHE A 196 0.47 -2.44 -4.10
N ARG A 197 0.38 -3.23 -3.03
CA ARG A 197 -0.11 -4.61 -3.06
C ARG A 197 -1.55 -4.70 -3.58
N LEU A 198 -2.41 -3.73 -3.20
CA LEU A 198 -3.78 -3.68 -3.72
C LEU A 198 -3.79 -3.43 -5.23
N ALA A 199 -2.95 -2.52 -5.73
CA ALA A 199 -2.82 -2.28 -7.16
C ALA A 199 -2.33 -3.52 -7.93
N GLN A 200 -1.34 -4.24 -7.40
CA GLN A 200 -0.86 -5.50 -7.99
C GLN A 200 -1.97 -6.54 -8.06
N SER A 201 -2.70 -6.75 -6.97
CA SER A 201 -3.83 -7.69 -6.93
C SER A 201 -4.96 -7.29 -7.87
N LEU A 202 -5.27 -5.99 -7.97
CA LEU A 202 -6.25 -5.46 -8.93
C LEU A 202 -5.80 -5.65 -10.38
N ARG A 203 -4.51 -5.45 -10.69
CA ARG A 203 -3.96 -5.71 -12.02
C ARG A 203 -4.08 -7.18 -12.39
N ARG A 204 -3.69 -8.09 -11.49
CA ARG A 204 -3.85 -9.55 -11.67
C ARG A 204 -5.30 -9.93 -11.94
N ALA A 205 -6.25 -9.26 -11.28
CA ALA A 205 -7.69 -9.44 -11.50
C ALA A 205 -8.25 -8.72 -12.76
N GLY A 206 -7.40 -8.14 -13.62
CA GLY A 206 -7.83 -7.41 -14.82
C GLY A 206 -8.46 -6.04 -14.55
N GLN A 207 -8.49 -5.57 -13.30
CA GLN A 207 -9.11 -4.31 -12.88
C GLN A 207 -8.16 -3.12 -13.05
N ALA A 208 -7.61 -2.95 -14.25
CA ALA A 208 -6.51 -2.03 -14.54
C ALA A 208 -6.79 -0.56 -14.15
N ARG A 209 -8.02 -0.06 -14.36
CA ARG A 209 -8.38 1.32 -13.97
C ARG A 209 -8.36 1.52 -12.45
N ALA A 210 -8.79 0.53 -11.69
CA ALA A 210 -8.76 0.59 -10.23
C ALA A 210 -7.32 0.52 -9.73
N ALA A 211 -6.48 -0.35 -10.31
CA ALA A 211 -5.06 -0.42 -10.00
C ALA A 211 -4.35 0.93 -10.27
N LEU A 212 -4.64 1.59 -11.39
CA LEU A 212 -4.06 2.89 -11.72
C LEU A 212 -4.48 3.99 -10.72
N ALA A 213 -5.71 3.93 -10.21
CA ALA A 213 -6.19 4.86 -9.19
C ALA A 213 -5.40 4.70 -7.88
N GLU A 214 -5.19 3.46 -7.43
CA GLU A 214 -4.41 3.16 -6.22
C GLU A 214 -2.94 3.59 -6.36
N LEU A 215 -2.30 3.27 -7.49
CA LEU A 215 -0.93 3.73 -7.80
C LEU A 215 -0.85 5.25 -7.85
N GLY A 216 -1.89 5.92 -8.36
CA GLY A 216 -1.97 7.37 -8.36
C GLY A 216 -2.09 7.97 -6.95
N GLN A 217 -2.67 7.26 -5.98
CA GLN A 217 -2.67 7.71 -4.58
C GLN A 217 -1.33 7.47 -3.92
N LEU A 218 -0.76 6.27 -4.13
CA LEU A 218 0.57 5.92 -3.63
C LEU A 218 1.61 6.93 -4.11
N LEU A 219 1.71 7.19 -5.41
CA LEU A 219 2.76 8.06 -5.99
C LEU A 219 2.61 9.54 -5.62
N ARG A 220 1.49 9.96 -5.00
CA ARG A 220 1.40 11.30 -4.39
C ARG A 220 2.16 11.37 -3.07
N ARG A 221 2.28 10.24 -2.38
CA ARG A 221 2.90 10.11 -1.06
C ARG A 221 4.34 9.61 -1.17
N ALA A 222 4.59 8.62 -2.03
CA ALA A 222 5.90 8.07 -2.34
C ALA A 222 6.22 8.27 -3.83
N PRO A 223 6.55 9.49 -4.28
CA PRO A 223 6.76 9.82 -5.69
C PRO A 223 7.99 9.13 -6.30
N ASP A 224 8.94 8.72 -5.48
CA ASP A 224 10.19 8.12 -5.91
C ASP A 224 10.22 6.59 -5.72
N PHE A 225 9.09 5.97 -5.36
CA PHE A 225 9.02 4.51 -5.24
C PHE A 225 9.04 3.83 -6.62
N ALA A 226 10.22 3.35 -7.03
CA ALA A 226 10.49 2.80 -8.36
C ALA A 226 9.55 1.66 -8.74
N TRP A 227 9.27 0.74 -7.80
CA TRP A 227 8.36 -0.39 -8.02
C TRP A 227 6.92 0.05 -8.33
N ALA A 228 6.44 1.15 -7.75
CA ALA A 228 5.13 1.69 -8.12
C ALA A 228 5.11 2.29 -9.53
N HIS A 229 6.21 2.86 -10.00
CA HIS A 229 6.35 3.30 -11.38
C HIS A 229 6.39 2.13 -12.36
N HIS A 230 7.11 1.06 -12.02
CA HIS A 230 7.10 -0.19 -12.80
C HIS A 230 5.70 -0.81 -12.88
N GLU A 231 5.01 -0.94 -11.75
CA GLU A 231 3.66 -1.51 -11.73
C GLU A 231 2.66 -0.63 -12.50
N ARG A 232 2.81 0.71 -12.45
CA ARG A 232 2.06 1.63 -13.30
C ARG A 232 2.31 1.38 -14.79
N GLY A 233 3.54 1.02 -15.16
CA GLY A 233 3.88 0.63 -16.52
C GLY A 233 3.15 -0.64 -16.95
N ARG A 234 3.14 -1.68 -16.12
CA ARG A 234 2.41 -2.94 -16.38
C ARG A 234 0.91 -2.73 -16.49
N VAL A 235 0.33 -1.92 -15.61
CA VAL A 235 -1.09 -1.54 -15.69
C VAL A 235 -1.39 -0.75 -16.98
N SER A 236 -0.47 0.10 -17.43
CA SER A 236 -0.63 0.86 -18.67
C SER A 236 -0.56 -0.05 -19.90
N LEU A 237 0.32 -1.06 -19.93
CA LEU A 237 0.33 -2.09 -20.97
C LEU A 237 -0.99 -2.86 -21.03
N LEU A 238 -1.55 -3.24 -19.87
CA LEU A 238 -2.86 -3.91 -19.79
C LEU A 238 -4.01 -3.03 -20.32
N LEU A 239 -3.87 -1.71 -20.24
CA LEU A 239 -4.81 -0.74 -20.81
C LEU A 239 -4.55 -0.42 -22.29
N GLY A 240 -3.47 -0.96 -22.88
CA GLY A 240 -3.02 -0.63 -24.24
C GLY A 240 -2.33 0.73 -24.36
N ASP A 241 -2.04 1.43 -23.25
CA ASP A 241 -1.32 2.70 -23.22
C ASP A 241 0.20 2.45 -23.23
N ARG A 242 0.74 2.10 -24.41
CA ARG A 242 2.19 1.85 -24.59
C ARG A 242 3.04 3.08 -24.26
N SER A 243 2.58 4.28 -24.62
CA SER A 243 3.31 5.51 -24.30
C SER A 243 3.33 5.81 -22.80
N GLY A 244 2.23 5.56 -22.09
CA GLY A 244 2.17 5.61 -20.64
C GLY A 244 3.10 4.59 -19.98
N ALA A 245 3.12 3.36 -20.50
CA ALA A 245 4.00 2.30 -20.03
C ALA A 245 5.48 2.67 -20.19
N GLN A 246 5.90 3.10 -21.38
CA GLN A 246 7.27 3.55 -21.65
C GLN A 246 7.72 4.63 -20.64
N ARG A 247 6.91 5.69 -20.42
CA ARG A 247 7.26 6.75 -19.46
C ARG A 247 7.36 6.23 -18.03
N ALA A 248 6.48 5.31 -17.65
CA ALA A 248 6.46 4.76 -16.30
C ALA A 248 7.68 3.87 -16.04
N PHE A 249 8.04 2.99 -16.98
CA PHE A 249 9.24 2.17 -16.89
C PHE A 249 10.53 2.99 -16.94
N GLY A 250 10.59 4.02 -17.78
CA GLY A 250 11.73 4.94 -17.80
C GLY A 250 11.93 5.66 -16.47
N LYS A 251 10.85 6.12 -15.83
CA LYS A 251 10.92 6.70 -14.48
C LYS A 251 11.35 5.67 -13.43
N ALA A 252 10.92 4.41 -13.54
CA ALA A 252 11.38 3.35 -12.65
C ALA A 252 12.90 3.10 -12.81
N ALA A 253 13.40 3.05 -14.05
CA ALA A 253 14.83 2.91 -14.34
C ALA A 253 15.65 4.09 -13.80
N GLU A 254 15.17 5.33 -13.98
CA GLU A 254 15.82 6.53 -13.40
C GLU A 254 15.92 6.46 -11.87
N LEU A 255 14.88 5.92 -11.22
CA LEU A 255 14.81 5.82 -9.75
C LEU A 255 15.64 4.65 -9.20
N ALA A 256 15.87 3.58 -9.97
CA ALA A 256 16.73 2.46 -9.57
C ALA A 256 18.21 2.86 -9.39
N VAL A 257 18.61 4.00 -9.96
CA VAL A 257 19.97 4.58 -9.84
C VAL A 257 20.00 5.73 -8.83
N SER A 258 18.84 6.13 -8.30
CA SER A 258 18.71 7.29 -7.42
C SER A 258 19.15 6.95 -5.99
N GLU A 259 20.31 7.45 -5.58
CA GLU A 259 20.80 7.41 -4.19
C GLU A 259 19.83 8.06 -3.17
N ALA A 260 18.82 8.80 -3.64
CA ALA A 260 17.89 9.56 -2.80
C ALA A 260 17.08 8.71 -1.81
N ILE A 261 16.98 7.39 -2.00
CA ILE A 261 16.19 6.48 -1.13
C ILE A 261 17.11 5.69 -0.17
N GLY A 262 18.41 6.01 -0.11
CA GLY A 262 19.38 5.27 0.69
C GLY A 262 19.70 3.86 0.15
N ALA A 263 18.85 3.27 -0.69
CA ALA A 263 19.17 2.04 -1.39
C ALA A 263 20.36 2.26 -2.34
N PRO A 264 21.35 1.35 -2.36
CA PRO A 264 22.45 1.41 -3.31
C PRO A 264 21.90 1.34 -4.74
N ALA A 265 22.53 2.05 -5.67
CA ALA A 265 22.19 1.92 -7.08
C ALA A 265 22.33 0.45 -7.49
N ASP A 266 21.28 -0.09 -8.11
CA ASP A 266 21.24 -1.47 -8.57
C ASP A 266 21.22 -1.49 -10.11
N PRO A 267 22.37 -1.71 -10.76
CA PRO A 267 22.45 -1.82 -12.22
C PRO A 267 21.57 -2.94 -12.79
N ALA A 268 21.30 -4.00 -12.01
CA ALA A 268 20.43 -5.09 -12.45
C ALA A 268 18.97 -4.66 -12.43
N LEU A 269 18.54 -3.95 -11.40
CA LEU A 269 17.21 -3.38 -11.35
C LEU A 269 17.00 -2.30 -12.43
N GLU A 270 17.99 -1.44 -12.66
CA GLU A 270 17.97 -0.47 -13.78
C GLU A 270 17.82 -1.20 -15.13
N ALA A 271 18.65 -2.21 -15.39
CA ALA A 271 18.59 -3.01 -16.62
C ALA A 271 17.24 -3.70 -16.80
N TYR A 272 16.66 -4.24 -15.71
CA TYR A 272 15.34 -4.85 -15.71
C TYR A 272 14.25 -3.85 -16.11
N PHE A 273 14.23 -2.66 -15.51
CA PHE A 273 13.25 -1.62 -15.87
C PHE A 273 13.47 -1.07 -17.28
N LEU A 274 14.72 -0.96 -17.75
CA LEU A 274 15.03 -0.59 -19.13
C LEU A 274 14.55 -1.65 -20.14
N ALA A 275 14.62 -2.94 -19.79
CA ALA A 275 14.06 -4.01 -20.62
C ALA A 275 12.53 -3.89 -20.74
N TRP A 276 11.84 -3.55 -19.66
CA TRP A 276 10.41 -3.22 -19.70
C TRP A 276 10.10 -1.98 -20.54
N GLN A 277 10.92 -0.93 -20.43
CA GLN A 277 10.77 0.26 -21.27
C GLN A 277 10.98 -0.09 -22.75
N ALA A 278 11.97 -0.93 -23.07
CA ALA A 278 12.20 -1.43 -24.42
C ALA A 278 11.00 -2.24 -24.94
N LEU A 279 10.41 -3.11 -24.10
CA LEU A 279 9.21 -3.89 -24.42
C LEU A 279 7.99 -3.00 -24.71
N ALA A 280 7.86 -1.87 -24.00
CA ALA A 280 6.79 -0.89 -24.20
C ALA A 280 7.04 0.06 -25.37
N SER A 281 8.25 0.08 -25.94
CA SER A 281 8.67 1.02 -26.99
C SER A 281 8.78 0.37 -28.36
N ASP A 282 8.96 1.20 -29.39
CA ASP A 282 9.17 0.77 -30.78
C ASP A 282 10.30 1.57 -31.44
N GLY A 283 10.82 1.08 -32.56
CA GLY A 283 11.78 1.81 -33.41
C GLY A 283 13.08 2.21 -32.69
N ASP A 284 13.45 3.48 -32.79
CA ASP A 284 14.68 4.05 -32.21
C ASP A 284 14.69 4.00 -30.68
N GLU A 285 13.53 4.23 -30.05
CA GLU A 285 13.45 4.25 -28.59
C GLU A 285 13.70 2.86 -28.00
N ARG A 286 13.09 1.82 -28.58
CA ARG A 286 13.36 0.44 -28.15
C ARG A 286 14.84 0.10 -28.26
N ARG A 287 15.50 0.50 -29.37
CA ARG A 287 16.95 0.30 -29.54
C ARG A 287 17.77 1.04 -28.49
N ARG A 288 17.38 2.26 -28.15
CA ARG A 288 18.04 3.06 -27.12
C ARG A 288 17.96 2.40 -25.75
N CYS A 289 16.75 2.07 -25.30
CA CYS A 289 16.55 1.43 -23.98
C CYS A 289 17.25 0.07 -23.91
N ALA A 290 17.18 -0.73 -24.98
CA ALA A 290 17.88 -2.00 -25.08
C ALA A 290 19.41 -1.83 -24.98
N ALA A 291 19.97 -0.84 -25.68
CA ALA A 291 21.40 -0.55 -25.61
C ALA A 291 21.83 -0.15 -24.18
N GLN A 292 21.03 0.68 -23.50
CA GLN A 292 21.28 1.06 -22.10
C GLN A 292 21.20 -0.15 -21.17
N ALA A 293 20.21 -1.03 -21.34
CA ALA A 293 20.09 -2.26 -20.54
C ALA A 293 21.32 -3.17 -20.70
N LEU A 294 21.80 -3.33 -21.94
CA LEU A 294 23.00 -4.12 -22.24
C LEU A 294 24.32 -3.45 -21.79
N GLU A 295 24.35 -2.13 -21.69
CA GLU A 295 25.48 -1.40 -21.12
C GLU A 295 25.62 -1.69 -19.62
N ARG A 296 24.49 -1.82 -18.91
CA ARG A 296 24.46 -2.22 -17.49
C ARG A 296 24.75 -3.69 -17.29
N ILE A 297 24.09 -4.55 -18.08
CA ILE A 297 24.27 -6.00 -18.03
C ILE A 297 24.43 -6.55 -19.45
N PRO A 298 25.67 -6.75 -19.93
CA PRO A 298 25.93 -7.30 -21.26
C PRO A 298 25.34 -8.71 -21.48
N GLU A 299 25.26 -9.50 -20.42
CA GLU A 299 24.76 -10.89 -20.41
C GLU A 299 23.23 -10.98 -20.18
N LEU A 300 22.49 -9.86 -20.22
CA LEU A 300 21.08 -9.81 -19.79
C LEU A 300 20.18 -10.82 -20.52
N ALA A 301 20.33 -10.94 -21.84
CA ALA A 301 19.54 -11.86 -22.64
C ALA A 301 19.87 -13.34 -22.37
N ALA A 302 21.12 -13.65 -22.04
CA ALA A 302 21.53 -14.99 -21.63
C ALA A 302 20.96 -15.34 -20.24
N ALA A 303 20.97 -14.39 -19.30
CA ALA A 303 20.34 -14.54 -18.00
C ALA A 303 18.81 -14.75 -18.12
N GLN A 304 18.16 -14.01 -19.02
CA GLN A 304 16.73 -14.19 -19.31
C GLN A 304 16.46 -15.56 -19.96
N GLU A 305 17.31 -16.04 -20.86
CA GLU A 305 17.18 -17.40 -21.39
C GLU A 305 17.22 -18.45 -20.29
N ALA A 306 18.19 -18.36 -19.38
CA ALA A 306 18.27 -19.26 -18.23
C ALA A 306 17.01 -19.18 -17.35
N SER A 307 16.50 -17.97 -17.12
CA SER A 307 15.26 -17.76 -16.35
C SER A 307 14.02 -18.35 -17.04
N VAL A 308 13.91 -18.25 -18.37
CA VAL A 308 12.84 -18.89 -19.16
C VAL A 308 12.92 -20.40 -19.03
N ARG A 309 14.11 -21.00 -19.15
CA ARG A 309 14.29 -22.46 -19.01
C ARG A 309 13.87 -22.94 -17.63
N ALA A 310 14.34 -22.27 -16.57
CA ALA A 310 13.94 -22.59 -15.21
C ALA A 310 12.43 -22.45 -15.02
N ALA A 311 11.81 -21.40 -15.56
CA ALA A 311 10.37 -21.20 -15.45
C ALA A 311 9.56 -22.30 -16.18
N ILE A 312 10.06 -22.80 -17.31
CA ILE A 312 9.45 -23.94 -18.01
C ILE A 312 9.56 -25.22 -17.15
N GLU A 313 10.72 -25.46 -16.53
CA GLU A 313 10.94 -26.60 -15.62
C GLU A 313 10.02 -26.52 -14.39
N ASP A 314 9.81 -25.31 -13.86
CA ASP A 314 8.92 -25.03 -12.73
C ASP A 314 7.42 -25.10 -13.11
N GLY A 315 7.08 -25.21 -14.40
CA GLY A 315 5.69 -25.12 -14.88
C GLY A 315 5.10 -23.69 -14.86
N ASP A 316 5.90 -22.67 -14.56
CA ASP A 316 5.46 -21.28 -14.47
C ASP A 316 5.46 -20.60 -15.85
N GLY A 317 4.40 -20.84 -16.62
CA GLY A 317 4.21 -20.26 -17.94
C GLY A 317 4.12 -18.73 -17.93
N ALA A 318 3.68 -18.12 -16.81
CA ALA A 318 3.57 -16.67 -16.69
C ALA A 318 4.96 -16.02 -16.58
N ARG A 319 5.82 -16.55 -15.70
CA ARG A 319 7.23 -16.13 -15.58
C ARG A 319 8.01 -16.41 -16.85
N ALA A 320 7.81 -17.58 -17.46
CA ALA A 320 8.48 -17.93 -18.72
C ALA A 320 8.15 -16.93 -19.84
N ARG A 321 6.88 -16.55 -19.98
CA ARG A 321 6.44 -15.56 -20.99
C ARG A 321 7.01 -14.18 -20.71
N GLU A 322 6.95 -13.70 -19.48
CA GLU A 322 7.48 -12.39 -19.11
C GLU A 322 8.98 -12.28 -19.43
N GLN A 323 9.77 -13.25 -19.02
CA GLN A 323 11.22 -13.26 -19.26
C GLN A 323 11.57 -13.38 -20.75
N LEU A 324 10.81 -14.19 -21.50
CA LEU A 324 10.97 -14.32 -22.95
C LEU A 324 10.70 -12.99 -23.67
N GLU A 325 9.59 -12.32 -23.34
CA GLU A 325 9.22 -11.04 -23.93
C GLU A 325 10.25 -9.95 -23.63
N LEU A 326 10.72 -9.86 -22.39
CA LEU A 326 11.74 -8.88 -22.00
C LEU A 326 13.07 -9.15 -22.70
N GLY A 327 13.50 -10.41 -22.83
CA GLY A 327 14.76 -10.72 -23.50
C GLY A 327 14.72 -10.49 -25.00
N LEU A 328 13.61 -10.81 -25.65
CA LEU A 328 13.42 -10.47 -27.06
C LEU A 328 13.18 -8.97 -27.26
N ALA A 329 12.71 -8.23 -26.25
CA ALA A 329 12.65 -6.76 -26.29
C ALA A 329 14.04 -6.14 -26.42
N VAL A 330 15.01 -6.65 -25.67
CA VAL A 330 16.40 -6.16 -25.62
C VAL A 330 17.24 -6.72 -26.77
N VAL A 331 17.20 -8.04 -27.01
CA VAL A 331 17.94 -8.72 -28.07
C VAL A 331 16.97 -9.53 -28.94
N PRO A 332 16.34 -8.90 -29.95
CA PRO A 332 15.33 -9.56 -30.80
C PRO A 332 15.84 -10.77 -31.59
N THR A 333 17.16 -10.87 -31.79
CA THR A 333 17.83 -11.95 -32.55
C THR A 333 18.45 -13.01 -31.64
N HIS A 334 18.14 -13.03 -30.35
CA HIS A 334 18.72 -13.98 -29.40
C HIS A 334 18.22 -15.41 -29.69
N LEU A 335 19.09 -16.26 -30.23
CA LEU A 335 18.70 -17.56 -30.78
C LEU A 335 18.10 -18.51 -29.73
N GLY A 336 18.64 -18.56 -28.52
CA GLY A 336 18.13 -19.46 -27.48
C GLY A 336 16.73 -19.09 -27.03
N LEU A 337 16.48 -17.82 -26.72
CA LEU A 337 15.14 -17.27 -26.46
C LEU A 337 14.16 -17.55 -27.61
N LEU A 338 14.57 -17.31 -28.86
CA LEU A 338 13.73 -17.62 -30.03
C LEU A 338 13.40 -19.13 -30.11
N SER A 339 14.32 -20.01 -29.74
CA SER A 339 14.10 -21.46 -29.74
C SER A 339 13.11 -21.91 -28.65
N LEU A 340 12.99 -21.15 -27.55
CA LEU A 340 12.09 -21.47 -26.43
C LEU A 340 10.66 -20.97 -26.65
N ARG A 341 10.43 -20.13 -27.67
CA ARG A 341 9.13 -19.48 -27.90
C ARG A 341 7.97 -20.46 -28.05
N GLY A 342 8.15 -21.55 -28.80
CA GLY A 342 7.10 -22.56 -29.00
C GLY A 342 6.67 -23.22 -27.68
N ALA A 343 7.65 -23.62 -26.85
CA ALA A 343 7.36 -24.23 -25.55
C ALA A 343 6.59 -23.28 -24.62
N VAL A 344 6.95 -21.99 -24.59
CA VAL A 344 6.24 -20.99 -23.79
C VAL A 344 4.82 -20.74 -24.32
N GLU A 345 4.64 -20.71 -25.64
CA GLU A 345 3.31 -20.57 -26.26
C GLU A 345 2.40 -21.77 -25.92
N GLU A 346 2.91 -23.00 -25.96
CA GLU A 346 2.17 -24.21 -25.59
C GLU A 346 1.70 -24.19 -24.12
N MET A 347 2.58 -23.85 -23.18
CA MET A 347 2.21 -23.71 -21.76
C MET A 347 1.13 -22.64 -21.54
N SER A 348 1.16 -21.57 -22.34
CA SER A 348 0.21 -20.47 -22.25
C SER A 348 -1.22 -20.89 -22.57
N GLU A 349 -1.37 -21.81 -23.51
CA GLU A 349 -2.65 -22.35 -23.94
C GLU A 349 -3.22 -23.29 -22.88
N GLU A 350 -2.38 -24.08 -22.22
CA GLU A 350 -2.78 -24.95 -21.09
C GLU A 350 -3.25 -24.12 -19.88
N THR A 351 -2.51 -23.07 -19.48
CA THR A 351 -2.94 -22.20 -18.38
C THR A 351 -4.23 -21.43 -18.71
N ALA A 352 -4.44 -21.04 -19.98
CA ALA A 352 -5.66 -20.36 -20.40
C ALA A 352 -6.89 -21.28 -20.34
N ILE A 353 -6.72 -22.59 -20.49
CA ILE A 353 -7.79 -23.59 -20.34
C ILE A 353 -8.15 -23.78 -18.86
N GLU A 354 -7.16 -23.90 -17.97
CA GLU A 354 -7.37 -24.05 -16.52
C GLU A 354 -8.08 -22.83 -15.90
N VAL A 355 -7.66 -21.60 -16.24
CA VAL A 355 -8.27 -20.37 -15.73
C VAL A 355 -9.74 -20.21 -16.18
N VAL A 356 -10.10 -20.76 -17.34
CA VAL A 356 -11.50 -20.76 -17.83
C VAL A 356 -12.37 -21.77 -17.06
N GLU A 357 -11.81 -22.89 -16.62
CA GLU A 357 -12.51 -23.86 -15.77
C GLU A 357 -12.74 -23.33 -14.35
N GLU A 358 -11.75 -22.62 -13.79
CA GLU A 358 -11.85 -21.97 -12.48
C GLU A 358 -12.83 -20.77 -12.49
N ALA A 359 -13.01 -20.12 -13.65
CA ALA A 359 -13.93 -19.01 -13.86
C ALA A 359 -15.38 -19.41 -14.19
N ALA A 360 -15.84 -20.60 -13.77
CA ALA A 360 -17.22 -21.03 -13.93
C ALA A 360 -18.23 -19.98 -13.40
N PRO A 361 -19.34 -19.70 -14.10
CA PRO A 361 -20.11 -18.48 -13.88
C PRO A 361 -20.83 -18.49 -12.53
N VAL A 362 -20.52 -17.52 -11.69
CA VAL A 362 -21.35 -17.15 -10.54
C VAL A 362 -22.75 -16.83 -11.05
N LYS A 363 -23.73 -17.67 -10.66
CA LYS A 363 -25.16 -17.46 -10.96
C LYS A 363 -25.55 -16.06 -10.51
N ARG A 364 -25.99 -15.23 -11.48
CA ARG A 364 -26.53 -13.90 -11.21
C ARG A 364 -27.69 -14.02 -10.22
N ALA A 365 -27.53 -13.45 -9.02
CA ALA A 365 -28.61 -13.33 -8.06
C ALA A 365 -29.71 -12.41 -8.63
N ASP A 366 -30.95 -12.88 -8.51
CA ASP A 366 -32.15 -12.20 -8.97
C ASP A 366 -32.31 -10.81 -8.35
N LYS A 367 -32.70 -9.84 -9.20
CA LYS A 367 -33.07 -8.49 -8.77
C LYS A 367 -34.25 -8.54 -7.79
N PRO A 368 -34.25 -7.76 -6.68
CA PRO A 368 -35.42 -7.70 -5.83
C PRO A 368 -36.58 -6.98 -6.55
N LYS A 369 -37.76 -7.60 -6.50
CA LYS A 369 -39.04 -7.07 -6.99
C LYS A 369 -39.36 -5.74 -6.27
N ALA A 370 -39.50 -4.67 -7.05
CA ALA A 370 -40.15 -3.45 -6.59
C ALA A 370 -41.65 -3.73 -6.34
N ALA A 371 -42.09 -3.50 -5.11
CA ALA A 371 -43.49 -3.55 -4.73
C ALA A 371 -44.26 -2.42 -5.45
N SER A 372 -45.22 -2.81 -6.29
CA SER A 372 -46.23 -1.91 -6.84
C SER A 372 -47.43 -1.90 -5.90
N GLY A 373 -47.59 -0.82 -5.15
CA GLY A 373 -48.83 -0.49 -4.46
C GLY A 373 -49.59 0.54 -5.28
N GLY A 374 -50.77 0.14 -5.79
CA GLY A 374 -51.69 1.01 -6.51
C GLY A 374 -52.76 1.62 -5.60
N ALA A 375 -53.11 2.88 -5.87
CA ALA A 375 -54.42 3.52 -5.71
C ALA A 375 -54.35 4.84 -6.51
N GLY A 376 -55.07 5.04 -7.63
CA GLY A 376 -56.48 5.46 -7.66
C GLY A 376 -56.59 6.86 -7.05
N ASP A 377 -56.74 7.98 -7.75
CA ASP A 377 -57.81 8.31 -8.69
C ASP A 377 -57.48 9.51 -9.61
N ARG A 378 -58.11 9.56 -10.78
CA ARG A 378 -58.09 10.62 -11.82
C ARG A 378 -59.04 11.81 -11.45
N PRO A 379 -59.29 12.86 -12.28
CA PRO A 379 -58.67 13.29 -13.56
C PRO A 379 -58.40 14.83 -13.69
N ALA A 380 -57.64 15.17 -14.76
CA ALA A 380 -57.79 16.27 -15.75
C ALA A 380 -58.23 17.71 -15.31
N ALA A 381 -57.76 18.82 -15.88
CA ALA A 381 -57.37 19.07 -17.27
C ALA A 381 -56.78 20.49 -17.39
N LYS A 382 -56.00 20.67 -18.47
CA LYS A 382 -55.86 21.89 -19.30
C LYS A 382 -55.28 23.17 -18.67
N GLY A 383 -54.20 23.65 -19.31
CA GLY A 383 -54.02 25.08 -19.50
C GLY A 383 -52.59 25.58 -19.61
N LYS A 384 -52.04 25.53 -20.82
CA LYS A 384 -51.16 26.54 -21.44
C LYS A 384 -50.11 27.28 -20.57
N ARG A 385 -48.83 27.03 -20.91
CA ARG A 385 -47.71 28.02 -20.92
C ARG A 385 -48.16 29.37 -21.56
N PRO A 386 -47.46 30.53 -21.42
CA PRO A 386 -46.01 30.69 -21.15
C PRO A 386 -45.61 31.93 -20.29
N GLY A 387 -44.30 32.17 -20.15
CA GLY A 387 -43.70 33.45 -19.73
C GLY A 387 -43.13 33.38 -18.32
N GLY A 388 -41.82 33.40 -18.06
CA GLY A 388 -40.74 34.00 -18.84
C GLY A 388 -40.58 35.47 -18.46
N GLN A 389 -39.48 35.78 -17.77
CA GLN A 389 -38.88 37.09 -17.50
C GLN A 389 -39.16 37.77 -16.16
N GLY A 390 -38.14 38.52 -15.71
CA GLY A 390 -38.18 39.48 -14.60
C GLY A 390 -37.54 38.95 -13.33
N GLN A 391 -36.23 38.70 -13.26
CA GLN A 391 -35.21 39.72 -12.96
C GLN A 391 -35.60 40.72 -11.86
N ARG A 392 -34.74 40.75 -10.83
CA ARG A 392 -34.34 41.93 -10.02
C ARG A 392 -35.44 42.45 -9.08
N GLN A 393 -35.18 42.99 -7.89
CA GLN A 393 -33.97 43.33 -7.17
C GLN A 393 -34.41 43.66 -5.73
N ARG A 394 -33.50 43.40 -4.78
CA ARG A 394 -33.11 44.25 -3.64
C ARG A 394 -34.16 45.09 -2.89
N GLY A 395 -34.07 45.00 -1.57
CA GLY A 395 -34.50 46.02 -0.60
C GLY A 395 -35.31 45.33 0.51
N GLY A 396 -34.77 45.10 1.70
CA GLY A 396 -34.16 46.10 2.57
C GLY A 396 -35.22 46.52 3.58
N GLY A 397 -35.03 46.20 4.87
CA GLY A 397 -36.02 46.54 5.88
C GLY A 397 -35.68 46.01 7.27
N GLN A 398 -34.85 46.76 7.97
CA GLN A 398 -34.61 46.65 9.42
C GLN A 398 -35.90 46.83 10.24
N ARG A 399 -35.98 46.14 11.38
CA ARG A 399 -36.30 46.63 12.75
C ARG A 399 -36.89 45.47 13.56
N ALA A 400 -36.18 44.96 14.57
CA ALA A 400 -36.07 45.51 15.93
C ALA A 400 -37.39 45.49 16.71
N GLY A 401 -37.43 44.71 17.79
CA GLY A 401 -38.36 44.93 18.88
C GLY A 401 -38.60 43.73 19.80
N ARG A 402 -37.95 43.77 20.98
CA ARG A 402 -38.46 43.46 22.34
C ARG A 402 -39.43 42.27 22.49
N GLY A 403 -39.28 41.37 23.45
CA GLY A 403 -38.55 41.43 24.72
C GLY A 403 -39.29 40.58 25.76
N GLY A 404 -38.61 40.31 26.88
CA GLY A 404 -39.18 39.76 28.13
C GLY A 404 -39.50 38.26 28.07
N GLY A 405 -39.18 37.43 29.05
CA GLY A 405 -38.67 37.66 30.39
C GLY A 405 -39.16 36.55 31.32
N ARG A 406 -38.27 36.14 32.24
CA ARG A 406 -38.50 35.37 33.49
C ARG A 406 -38.79 33.87 33.32
N ARG A 407 -37.89 32.98 33.79
CA ARG A 407 -37.56 32.60 35.20
C ARG A 407 -38.75 31.95 35.91
N THR A 408 -38.56 30.70 36.32
CA THR A 408 -38.53 30.18 37.72
C THR A 408 -38.42 28.65 37.66
N THR A 409 -37.33 28.04 38.14
CA THR A 409 -37.21 27.30 39.43
C THR A 409 -38.15 26.08 39.54
N GLY A 410 -37.75 24.88 39.91
CA GLY A 410 -36.48 24.34 40.43
C GLY A 410 -36.71 22.95 41.03
N SER A 411 -35.67 22.41 41.66
CA SER A 411 -35.67 21.37 42.71
C SER A 411 -36.12 19.96 42.31
N GLY A 412 -35.22 18.99 42.23
CA GLY A 412 -34.79 18.13 43.37
C GLY A 412 -35.35 16.72 43.14
N SER A 413 -34.75 15.58 43.48
CA SER A 413 -33.82 15.25 44.56
C SER A 413 -33.15 13.90 44.27
N ARG A 414 -32.03 13.72 44.99
CA ARG A 414 -31.19 12.54 45.20
C ARG A 414 -31.94 11.20 45.33
N LYS A 415 -31.27 10.12 44.90
CA LYS A 415 -30.75 9.10 45.81
C LYS A 415 -29.37 8.67 45.35
#